data_AF-A0A7S0H9I2-F1
#
_entry.id   AF-A0A7S0H9I2-F1
#
_cell.length_a   1.000
_cell.length_b   1.000
_cell.length_c   1.000
_cell.angle_alpha   90.00
_cell.angle_beta   90.00
_cell.angle_gamma   90.00
#
_symmetry.space_group_name_H-M   'P 1'
#
loop_
_entity.id
_entity.type
_entity.pdbx_description
1 polymer ?
#
loop_
_entity_poly.entity_id
_entity_poly.type
_entity_poly.pdbx_seq_one_letter_code
_entity_poly.pdbx_strand_id
1 'polypeptide(L)'
;MIQDLVKFSDERVRSLRNWQTSDIALWLKTTGIVYEDCRNLASRFQEKKLRGADLETITQVDLIRVLRIVNTSVRRQLWESILRLRETINGLEAIRLEEQEAKRLITVNAISSDKKEGLKLRKGDLKLVRAVAQDHLKAMLSTETCSVCFEESSSVLILACGHSQCRTCLATFFRKAIKDRSLMPPKCCQIELDTQVVQDLLTEAEAKTFRQRYFELSAKNFAYCPDQKCSTFISLDPVINLDIGEVPCPK
;
A
#
# COMPACT_ATOMS: atom_id res chain seq x y z
N MET A 1 -1.40 -19.49 3.50
CA MET A 1 -1.15 -18.04 3.34
C MET A 1 0.32 -17.71 3.05
N ILE A 2 1.30 -17.99 3.92
CA ILE A 2 2.74 -17.83 3.59
C ILE A 2 3.22 -18.94 2.63
N GLN A 3 2.75 -20.18 2.81
CA GLN A 3 3.04 -21.31 1.91
C GLN A 3 2.50 -21.13 0.48
N ASP A 4 1.53 -20.24 0.27
CA ASP A 4 0.96 -19.96 -1.05
C ASP A 4 1.72 -18.84 -1.78
N LEU A 5 2.39 -17.94 -1.05
CA LEU A 5 3.24 -16.87 -1.58
C LEU A 5 4.66 -17.36 -1.88
N VAL A 6 5.19 -18.32 -1.11
CA VAL A 6 6.43 -19.03 -1.47
C VAL A 6 6.25 -19.86 -2.75
N LYS A 7 5.02 -20.24 -3.12
CA LYS A 7 4.75 -20.85 -4.45
C LYS A 7 4.77 -19.85 -5.61
N PHE A 8 4.73 -18.54 -5.35
CA PHE A 8 4.89 -17.53 -6.39
C PHE A 8 6.36 -17.36 -6.83
N SER A 9 7.33 -17.73 -5.98
CA SER A 9 8.75 -17.46 -6.26
C SER A 9 9.40 -18.39 -7.29
N ASP A 10 8.81 -19.56 -7.60
CA ASP A 10 9.52 -20.57 -8.42
C ASP A 10 9.00 -20.74 -9.87
N GLU A 11 7.72 -20.43 -10.14
CA GLU A 11 7.13 -20.70 -11.47
C GLU A 11 6.28 -19.58 -12.10
N ARG A 12 5.64 -18.71 -11.31
CA ARG A 12 4.69 -17.69 -11.83
C ARG A 12 5.28 -16.29 -12.06
N VAL A 13 6.51 -16.03 -11.62
CA VAL A 13 7.25 -14.79 -11.91
C VAL A 13 8.02 -14.87 -13.25
N ARG A 14 7.65 -15.83 -14.13
CA ARG A 14 8.34 -16.06 -15.41
C ARG A 14 7.92 -15.13 -16.55
N SER A 15 6.76 -14.47 -16.46
CA SER A 15 6.26 -13.45 -17.41
C SER A 15 4.93 -12.88 -16.91
N LEU A 16 4.73 -11.56 -17.00
CA LEU A 16 3.44 -10.92 -16.71
C LEU A 16 2.30 -11.56 -17.51
N ARG A 17 2.60 -11.94 -18.76
CA ARG A 17 1.64 -12.49 -19.72
C ARG A 17 0.95 -13.78 -19.26
N ASN A 18 1.58 -14.52 -18.33
CA ASN A 18 1.08 -15.78 -17.80
C ASN A 18 0.15 -15.62 -16.59
N TRP A 19 0.05 -14.41 -16.03
CA TRP A 19 -0.74 -14.18 -14.83
C TRP A 19 -2.22 -14.33 -15.12
N GLN A 20 -2.87 -15.14 -14.29
CA GLN A 20 -4.31 -15.23 -14.19
C GLN A 20 -4.84 -14.08 -13.34
N THR A 21 -6.15 -13.87 -13.41
CA THR A 21 -6.86 -12.89 -12.59
C THR A 21 -6.60 -13.08 -11.08
N SER A 22 -6.43 -14.32 -10.62
CA SER A 22 -6.08 -14.62 -9.22
C SER A 22 -4.70 -14.10 -8.82
N ASP A 23 -3.74 -14.12 -9.75
CA ASP A 23 -2.38 -13.63 -9.53
C ASP A 23 -2.37 -12.10 -9.43
N ILE A 24 -3.17 -11.43 -10.29
CA ILE A 24 -3.41 -9.98 -10.20
C ILE A 24 -4.05 -9.61 -8.87
N ALA A 25 -5.07 -10.35 -8.43
CA ALA A 25 -5.75 -10.08 -7.16
C ALA A 25 -4.79 -10.19 -5.96
N LEU A 26 -3.79 -11.07 -6.04
CA LEU A 26 -2.76 -11.19 -5.01
C LEU A 26 -1.78 -10.01 -5.05
N TRP A 27 -1.30 -9.65 -6.25
CA TRP A 27 -0.43 -8.48 -6.43
C TRP A 27 -1.11 -7.18 -5.99
N LEU A 28 -2.39 -6.98 -6.29
CA LEU A 28 -3.12 -5.79 -5.86
C LEU A 28 -3.12 -5.63 -4.33
N LYS A 29 -3.10 -6.72 -3.56
CA LYS A 29 -2.99 -6.65 -2.10
C LYS A 29 -1.64 -6.12 -1.62
N THR A 30 -0.58 -6.25 -2.43
CA THR A 30 0.76 -5.74 -2.11
C THR A 30 0.92 -4.27 -2.49
N THR A 31 0.01 -3.70 -3.30
CA THR A 31 0.08 -2.28 -3.72
C THR A 31 -0.38 -1.31 -2.64
N GLY A 32 -1.07 -1.79 -1.59
CA GLY A 32 -1.61 -0.94 -0.52
C GLY A 32 -2.79 -0.05 -0.93
N ILE A 33 -3.31 -0.18 -2.15
CA ILE A 33 -4.40 0.64 -2.68
C ILE A 33 -5.73 0.24 -2.05
N VAL A 34 -6.39 1.19 -1.38
CA VAL A 34 -7.73 1.03 -0.79
C VAL A 34 -8.74 1.89 -1.56
N TYR A 35 -9.92 1.33 -1.86
CA TYR A 35 -10.99 2.03 -2.61
C TYR A 35 -12.32 1.82 -1.89
N GLU A 36 -12.90 2.92 -1.38
CA GLU A 36 -14.06 2.91 -0.47
C GLU A 36 -15.37 2.48 -1.13
N ASP A 37 -15.54 2.64 -2.45
CA ASP A 37 -16.83 2.34 -3.11
C ASP A 37 -16.78 1.11 -4.04
N CYS A 38 -17.35 0.03 -3.51
CA CYS A 38 -17.55 -1.29 -4.11
C CYS A 38 -16.30 -2.19 -4.10
N ARG A 39 -16.42 -3.35 -3.43
CA ARG A 39 -15.69 -4.60 -3.68
C ARG A 39 -14.28 -4.40 -4.25
N ASN A 40 -13.28 -4.44 -3.36
CA ASN A 40 -11.85 -4.69 -3.59
C ASN A 40 -11.43 -4.58 -5.07
N LEU A 41 -10.55 -3.65 -5.46
CA LEU A 41 -10.05 -3.46 -6.84
C LEU A 41 -9.88 -4.78 -7.63
N ALA A 42 -9.40 -5.85 -6.98
CA ALA A 42 -9.39 -7.23 -7.45
C ALA A 42 -10.71 -7.76 -8.07
N SER A 43 -11.88 -7.49 -7.47
CA SER A 43 -13.20 -7.84 -8.00
C SER A 43 -13.48 -7.16 -9.33
N ARG A 44 -13.05 -5.91 -9.55
CA ARG A 44 -13.21 -5.25 -10.86
C ARG A 44 -12.31 -5.88 -11.92
N PHE A 45 -11.08 -6.23 -11.55
CA PHE A 45 -10.19 -7.00 -12.41
C PHE A 45 -10.78 -8.37 -12.74
N GLN A 46 -11.46 -9.01 -11.79
CA GLN A 46 -12.14 -10.29 -11.97
C GLN A 46 -13.39 -10.20 -12.83
N GLU A 47 -14.25 -9.22 -12.59
CA GLU A 47 -15.44 -8.94 -13.41
C GLU A 47 -15.05 -8.67 -14.87
N LYS A 48 -13.95 -7.94 -15.09
CA LYS A 48 -13.41 -7.66 -16.42
C LYS A 48 -12.54 -8.78 -16.99
N LYS A 49 -12.34 -9.87 -16.22
CA LYS A 49 -11.52 -11.03 -16.58
C LYS A 49 -10.12 -10.65 -17.05
N LEU A 50 -9.56 -9.58 -16.47
CA LEU A 50 -8.22 -9.11 -16.80
C LEU A 50 -7.19 -10.15 -16.34
N ARG A 51 -6.21 -10.36 -17.21
CA ARG A 51 -5.03 -11.21 -17.04
C ARG A 51 -3.78 -10.35 -17.15
N GLY A 52 -2.61 -10.90 -16.82
CA GLY A 52 -1.41 -10.06 -16.81
C GLY A 52 -1.01 -9.56 -18.21
N ALA A 53 -1.38 -10.27 -19.28
CA ALA A 53 -1.25 -9.75 -20.64
C ALA A 53 -1.98 -8.41 -20.84
N ASP A 54 -3.12 -8.22 -20.15
CA ASP A 54 -3.83 -6.95 -20.15
C ASP A 54 -3.09 -5.91 -19.30
N LEU A 55 -2.54 -6.28 -18.15
CA LEU A 55 -1.69 -5.37 -17.35
C LEU A 55 -0.43 -4.91 -18.07
N GLU A 56 0.08 -5.68 -19.03
CA GLU A 56 1.22 -5.31 -19.87
C GLU A 56 0.88 -4.15 -20.82
N THR A 57 -0.38 -4.06 -21.26
CA THR A 57 -0.82 -3.14 -22.33
C THR A 57 -1.83 -2.09 -21.88
N ILE A 58 -2.45 -2.25 -20.70
CA ILE A 58 -3.45 -1.33 -20.15
C ILE A 58 -2.93 0.10 -20.09
N THR A 59 -3.77 1.07 -20.43
CA THR A 59 -3.42 2.50 -20.41
C THR A 59 -4.06 3.21 -19.23
N GLN A 60 -3.62 4.45 -18.94
CA GLN A 60 -4.29 5.32 -17.96
C GLN A 60 -5.78 5.54 -18.32
N VAL A 61 -6.11 5.61 -19.61
CA VAL A 61 -7.48 5.81 -20.10
C VAL A 61 -8.34 4.57 -19.80
N ASP A 62 -7.75 3.38 -19.87
CA ASP A 62 -8.46 2.12 -19.59
C ASP A 62 -8.80 1.96 -18.11
N LEU A 63 -8.01 2.55 -17.20
CA LEU A 63 -8.38 2.60 -15.77
C LEU A 63 -9.74 3.29 -15.56
N ILE A 64 -10.07 4.26 -16.42
CA ILE A 64 -11.35 4.98 -16.41
C ILE A 64 -12.40 4.20 -17.17
N ARG A 65 -12.12 3.80 -18.42
CA ARG A 65 -13.13 3.26 -19.34
C ARG A 65 -13.46 1.79 -19.05
N VAL A 66 -12.44 0.98 -18.76
CA VAL A 66 -12.56 -0.46 -18.56
C VAL A 66 -12.81 -0.77 -17.09
N LEU A 67 -11.96 -0.28 -16.20
CA LEU A 67 -12.05 -0.55 -14.76
C LEU A 67 -13.04 0.36 -14.03
N ARG A 68 -13.50 1.46 -14.66
CA ARG A 68 -14.47 2.40 -14.10
C ARG A 68 -14.04 2.95 -12.74
N ILE A 69 -12.75 3.22 -12.57
CA ILE A 69 -12.20 3.81 -11.35
C ILE A 69 -12.38 5.32 -11.45
N VAL A 70 -13.35 5.87 -10.72
CA VAL A 70 -13.65 7.31 -10.77
C VAL A 70 -12.73 8.12 -9.88
N ASN A 71 -12.26 7.55 -8.76
CA ASN A 71 -11.35 8.24 -7.85
C ASN A 71 -9.96 8.45 -8.50
N THR A 72 -9.54 9.70 -8.55
CA THR A 72 -8.29 10.13 -9.18
C THR A 72 -7.05 9.65 -8.42
N SER A 73 -7.10 9.63 -7.08
CA SER A 73 -6.00 9.15 -6.24
C SER A 73 -5.75 7.66 -6.46
N VAL A 74 -6.81 6.85 -6.43
CA VAL A 74 -6.72 5.41 -6.68
C VAL A 74 -6.24 5.10 -8.10
N ARG A 75 -6.71 5.84 -9.10
CA ARG A 75 -6.20 5.70 -10.48
C ARG A 75 -4.70 5.97 -10.56
N ARG A 76 -4.22 7.03 -9.92
CA ARG A 76 -2.80 7.40 -9.91
C ARG A 76 -1.95 6.33 -9.24
N GLN A 77 -2.33 5.90 -8.02
CA GLN A 77 -1.59 4.87 -7.29
C GLN A 77 -1.56 3.54 -8.03
N LEU A 78 -2.69 3.15 -8.63
CA LEU A 78 -2.76 1.93 -9.45
C LEU A 78 -1.86 2.04 -10.67
N TRP A 79 -1.90 3.17 -11.36
CA TRP A 79 -1.05 3.38 -12.54
C TRP A 79 0.44 3.31 -12.21
N GLU A 80 0.88 4.01 -11.16
CA GLU A 80 2.26 3.98 -10.71
C GLU A 80 2.69 2.55 -10.30
N SER A 81 1.80 1.79 -9.66
CA SER A 81 2.04 0.39 -9.32
C SER A 81 2.20 -0.50 -10.56
N ILE A 82 1.37 -0.30 -11.60
CA ILE A 82 1.45 -1.05 -12.87
C ILE A 82 2.78 -0.76 -13.57
N LEU A 83 3.24 0.49 -13.60
CA LEU A 83 4.51 0.86 -14.22
C LEU A 83 5.70 0.15 -13.54
N ARG A 84 5.76 0.20 -12.20
CA ARG A 84 6.81 -0.50 -11.44
C ARG A 84 6.81 -2.00 -11.70
N LEU A 85 5.62 -2.60 -11.79
CA LEU A 85 5.48 -4.03 -12.11
C LEU A 85 6.06 -4.34 -13.51
N ARG A 86 5.75 -3.53 -14.52
CA ARG A 86 6.26 -3.70 -15.89
C ARG A 86 7.78 -3.56 -15.94
N GLU A 87 8.33 -2.52 -15.34
CA GLU A 87 9.78 -2.29 -15.27
C GLU A 87 10.49 -3.47 -14.61
N THR A 88 9.95 -3.97 -13.50
CA THR A 88 10.49 -5.13 -12.79
C THR A 88 10.51 -6.37 -13.68
N ILE A 89 9.41 -6.67 -14.36
CA ILE A 89 9.30 -7.87 -15.19
C ILE A 89 10.18 -7.77 -16.44
N ASN A 90 10.27 -6.59 -17.05
CA ASN A 90 11.18 -6.35 -18.18
C ASN A 90 12.64 -6.54 -17.75
N GLY A 91 13.01 -6.06 -16.56
CA GLY A 91 14.35 -6.29 -15.99
C GLY A 91 14.64 -7.79 -15.79
N LEU A 92 13.67 -8.55 -15.29
CA LEU A 92 13.81 -10.00 -15.12
C LEU A 92 13.93 -10.76 -16.45
N GLU A 93 13.18 -10.35 -17.49
CA GLU A 93 13.26 -10.97 -18.82
C GLU A 93 14.60 -10.65 -19.49
N ALA A 94 15.11 -9.43 -19.35
CA ALA A 94 16.44 -9.06 -19.84
C ALA A 94 17.53 -9.93 -19.21
N ILE A 95 17.50 -10.08 -17.88
CA ILE A 95 18.41 -10.98 -17.14
C ILE A 95 18.29 -12.42 -17.64
N ARG A 96 17.07 -12.90 -17.90
CA ARG A 96 16.82 -14.25 -18.39
C ARG A 96 17.41 -14.47 -19.79
N LEU A 97 17.25 -13.51 -20.70
CA LEU A 97 17.80 -13.59 -22.05
C LEU A 97 19.33 -13.59 -22.00
N GLU A 98 19.93 -12.73 -21.18
CA GLU A 98 21.38 -12.73 -20.92
C GLU A 98 21.85 -14.07 -20.32
N GLU A 99 21.11 -14.65 -19.37
CA GLU A 99 21.40 -15.98 -18.81
C GLU A 99 21.31 -17.09 -19.88
N GLN A 100 20.32 -17.03 -20.77
CA GLN A 100 20.16 -18.01 -21.85
C GLN A 100 21.25 -17.88 -22.91
N GLU A 101 21.61 -16.66 -23.27
CA GLU A 101 22.70 -16.38 -24.20
C GLU A 101 24.04 -16.84 -23.63
N ALA A 102 24.31 -16.55 -22.35
CA ALA A 102 25.49 -17.06 -21.66
C ALA A 102 25.54 -18.61 -21.64
N LYS A 103 24.40 -19.28 -21.40
CA LYS A 103 24.30 -20.75 -21.46
C LYS A 103 24.55 -21.27 -22.87
N ARG A 104 23.97 -20.65 -23.89
CA ARG A 104 24.18 -21.03 -25.30
C ARG A 104 25.64 -20.86 -25.71
N LEU A 105 26.28 -19.75 -25.34
CA LEU A 105 27.70 -19.51 -25.62
C LEU A 105 28.61 -20.53 -24.91
N ILE A 106 28.26 -20.95 -23.69
CA ILE A 106 28.96 -22.05 -23.00
C ILE A 106 28.78 -23.38 -23.75
N THR A 107 27.56 -23.70 -24.20
CA THR A 107 27.29 -24.93 -24.97
C THR A 107 27.99 -24.92 -26.32
N VAL A 108 28.01 -23.78 -27.02
CA VAL A 108 28.71 -23.63 -28.31
C VAL A 108 30.23 -23.73 -28.11
N ASN A 109 30.80 -23.08 -27.10
CA ASN A 109 32.24 -23.19 -26.78
C ASN A 109 32.65 -24.58 -26.25
N ALA A 110 31.72 -25.38 -25.73
CA ALA A 110 31.96 -26.79 -25.41
C ALA A 110 32.00 -27.69 -26.67
N ILE A 111 31.45 -27.22 -27.80
CA ILE A 111 31.42 -27.92 -29.09
C ILE A 111 32.57 -27.47 -29.99
N SER A 112 32.99 -26.20 -29.93
CA SER A 112 34.14 -25.68 -30.69
C SER A 112 35.36 -25.54 -29.77
N SER A 113 36.28 -26.51 -29.83
CA SER A 113 37.64 -26.25 -29.40
C SER A 113 38.23 -25.09 -30.21
N ASP A 114 38.90 -24.20 -29.50
CA ASP A 114 39.79 -23.13 -29.95
C ASP A 114 39.27 -21.69 -30.04
N LYS A 115 39.98 -20.85 -29.26
CA LYS A 115 40.10 -19.39 -29.25
C LYS A 115 39.07 -18.58 -28.46
N LYS A 116 39.42 -18.43 -27.18
CA LYS A 116 38.98 -17.38 -26.25
C LYS A 116 39.32 -15.99 -26.79
N GLU A 117 38.32 -15.14 -26.93
CA GLU A 117 38.38 -13.73 -26.50
C GLU A 117 36.97 -13.13 -26.54
N GLY A 118 36.33 -13.06 -25.37
CA GLY A 118 34.97 -12.56 -25.21
C GLY A 118 34.74 -12.18 -23.75
N LEU A 119 34.30 -10.95 -23.55
CA LEU A 119 34.17 -10.20 -22.30
C LEU A 119 33.61 -11.06 -21.15
N LYS A 120 34.47 -11.37 -20.16
CA LYS A 120 34.08 -12.14 -18.97
C LYS A 120 33.33 -11.24 -17.99
N LEU A 121 32.00 -11.23 -18.01
CA LEU A 121 31.28 -10.99 -16.74
C LEU A 121 31.66 -12.15 -15.80
N ARG A 122 32.13 -11.84 -14.60
CA ARG A 122 32.55 -12.89 -13.67
C ARG A 122 31.29 -13.61 -13.22
N LYS A 123 31.34 -14.94 -13.07
CA LYS A 123 30.24 -15.76 -12.50
C LYS A 123 29.68 -15.21 -11.17
N GLY A 124 30.44 -14.36 -10.46
CA GLY A 124 30.00 -13.65 -9.27
C GLY A 124 29.01 -12.51 -9.55
N ASP A 125 29.14 -11.82 -10.68
CA ASP A 125 28.33 -10.63 -11.02
C ASP A 125 26.88 -11.04 -11.36
N LEU A 126 26.71 -12.16 -12.07
CA LEU A 126 25.39 -12.73 -12.40
C LEU A 126 24.67 -13.29 -11.15
N LYS A 127 25.43 -13.86 -10.20
CA LYS A 127 24.89 -14.25 -8.89
C LYS A 127 24.45 -13.03 -8.08
N LEU A 128 25.22 -11.95 -8.12
CA LEU A 128 24.91 -10.70 -7.43
C LEU A 128 23.65 -10.06 -7.99
N VAL A 129 23.51 -9.95 -9.31
CA VAL A 129 22.33 -9.35 -9.95
C VAL A 129 21.05 -10.15 -9.66
N ARG A 130 21.13 -11.49 -9.71
CA ARG A 130 20.01 -12.37 -9.34
C ARG A 130 19.65 -12.28 -7.85
N ALA A 131 20.65 -12.18 -6.98
CA ALA A 131 20.46 -11.94 -5.56
C ALA A 131 19.80 -10.58 -5.31
N VAL A 132 20.25 -9.50 -5.97
CA VAL A 132 19.67 -8.16 -5.85
C VAL A 132 18.21 -8.13 -6.30
N ALA A 133 17.86 -8.79 -7.42
CA ALA A 133 16.47 -8.88 -7.88
C ALA A 133 15.59 -9.72 -6.94
N GLN A 134 16.13 -10.82 -6.40
CA GLN A 134 15.45 -11.62 -5.38
C GLN A 134 15.31 -10.88 -4.06
N ASP A 135 16.30 -10.09 -3.66
CA ASP A 135 16.29 -9.26 -2.46
C ASP A 135 15.30 -8.09 -2.60
N HIS A 136 15.20 -7.49 -3.78
CA HIS A 136 14.17 -6.49 -4.07
C HIS A 136 12.75 -7.09 -4.02
N LEU A 137 12.53 -8.27 -4.59
CA LEU A 137 11.25 -8.97 -4.50
C LEU A 137 10.94 -9.40 -3.07
N LYS A 138 11.97 -9.82 -2.32
CA LYS A 138 11.89 -10.17 -0.90
C LYS A 138 11.62 -8.96 -0.03
N ALA A 139 12.15 -7.78 -0.35
CA ALA A 139 11.86 -6.51 0.31
C ALA A 139 10.44 -6.01 0.00
N MET A 140 9.92 -6.28 -1.20
CA MET A 140 8.50 -6.06 -1.50
C MET A 140 7.56 -7.03 -0.75
N LEU A 141 8.11 -8.12 -0.18
CA LEU A 141 7.40 -9.15 0.56
C LEU A 141 7.88 -9.25 2.02
N SER A 142 8.73 -8.32 2.49
CA SER A 142 9.35 -8.43 3.80
C SER A 142 8.31 -8.11 4.86
N THR A 143 8.23 -8.99 5.86
CA THR A 143 7.54 -8.70 7.09
C THR A 143 8.36 -7.69 7.87
N GLU A 144 7.71 -6.63 8.33
CA GLU A 144 8.32 -5.68 9.26
C GLU A 144 7.81 -5.96 10.66
N THR A 145 8.67 -5.74 11.66
CA THR A 145 8.27 -5.93 13.06
C THR A 145 7.46 -4.73 13.51
N CYS A 146 6.27 -4.99 14.06
CA CYS A 146 5.44 -3.96 14.64
C CYS A 146 6.06 -3.42 15.93
N SER A 147 6.21 -2.09 16.04
CA SER A 147 6.76 -1.43 17.23
C SER A 147 5.85 -1.48 18.47
N VAL A 148 4.63 -2.03 18.34
CA VAL A 148 3.61 -2.07 19.43
C VAL A 148 3.42 -3.47 19.96
N CYS A 149 3.15 -4.45 19.09
CA CYS A 149 2.97 -5.85 19.50
C CYS A 149 4.24 -6.69 19.36
N PHE A 150 5.30 -6.16 18.73
CA PHE A 150 6.54 -6.88 18.44
C PHE A 150 6.38 -8.13 17.56
N GLU A 151 5.24 -8.26 16.87
CA GLU A 151 5.00 -9.33 15.90
C GLU A 151 5.39 -8.90 14.49
N GLU A 152 5.87 -9.85 13.70
CA GLU A 152 6.12 -9.68 12.28
C GLU A 152 4.79 -9.55 11.50
N SER A 153 4.71 -8.56 10.61
CA SER A 153 3.55 -8.36 9.77
C SER A 153 3.94 -7.94 8.37
N SER A 154 3.26 -8.48 7.37
CA SER A 154 3.41 -8.07 5.96
C SER A 154 2.57 -6.82 5.62
N SER A 155 1.79 -6.31 6.57
CA SER A 155 1.01 -5.09 6.43
C SER A 155 1.34 -4.11 7.54
N VAL A 156 2.48 -3.46 7.40
CA VAL A 156 3.02 -2.50 8.36
C VAL A 156 3.04 -1.13 7.69
N LEU A 157 2.60 -0.12 8.44
CA LEU A 157 2.64 1.26 8.03
C LEU A 157 3.82 1.93 8.72
N ILE A 158 4.66 2.59 7.94
CA ILE A 158 5.70 3.48 8.45
C ILE A 158 5.03 4.83 8.68
N LEU A 159 4.95 5.23 9.93
CA LEU A 159 4.37 6.51 10.34
C LEU A 159 5.35 7.65 10.04
N ALA A 160 4.88 8.90 10.04
CA ALA A 160 5.73 10.07 9.83
C ALA A 160 6.88 10.18 10.86
N CYS A 161 6.70 9.61 12.05
CA CYS A 161 7.72 9.48 13.09
C CYS A 161 8.81 8.43 12.78
N GLY A 162 8.67 7.65 11.70
CA GLY A 162 9.57 6.56 11.32
C GLY A 162 9.25 5.21 11.97
N HIS A 163 8.34 5.15 12.95
CA HIS A 163 7.93 3.89 13.57
C HIS A 163 7.07 3.04 12.64
N SER A 164 7.31 1.74 12.67
CA SER A 164 6.60 0.70 11.96
C SER A 164 5.47 0.13 12.82
N GLN A 165 4.20 0.24 12.40
CA GLN A 165 3.08 -0.36 13.13
C GLN A 165 2.21 -1.22 12.23
N CYS A 166 1.85 -2.41 12.71
CA CYS A 166 0.90 -3.26 12.00
C CYS A 166 -0.49 -2.63 12.02
N ARG A 167 -1.27 -2.89 10.96
CA ARG A 167 -2.62 -2.35 10.81
C ARG A 167 -3.53 -2.65 12.01
N THR A 168 -3.42 -3.85 12.59
CA THR A 168 -4.26 -4.26 13.73
C THR A 168 -4.01 -3.41 14.98
N CYS A 169 -2.73 -3.16 15.31
CA CYS A 169 -2.36 -2.31 16.45
C CYS A 169 -2.81 -0.87 16.23
N LEU A 170 -2.58 -0.33 15.03
CA LEU A 170 -2.93 1.03 14.69
C LEU A 170 -4.45 1.25 14.67
N ALA A 171 -5.22 0.28 14.14
CA ALA A 171 -6.68 0.28 14.21
C ALA A 171 -7.18 0.26 15.67
N THR A 172 -6.58 -0.59 16.51
CA THR A 172 -6.93 -0.66 17.93
C THR A 172 -6.65 0.66 18.65
N PHE A 173 -5.54 1.31 18.31
CA PHE A 173 -5.21 2.63 18.83
C PHE A 173 -6.28 3.67 18.46
N PHE A 174 -6.68 3.75 17.19
CA PHE A 174 -7.75 4.67 16.77
C PHE A 174 -9.08 4.38 17.47
N ARG A 175 -9.48 3.11 17.64
CA ARG A 175 -10.70 2.75 18.40
C ARG A 175 -10.65 3.23 19.85
N LYS A 176 -9.48 3.18 20.49
CA LYS A 176 -9.29 3.73 21.83
C LYS A 176 -9.38 5.26 21.82
N ALA A 177 -8.77 5.92 20.85
CA ALA A 177 -8.84 7.38 20.70
C ALA A 177 -10.27 7.90 20.51
N ILE A 178 -11.16 7.14 19.87
CA ILE A 178 -12.60 7.50 19.78
C ILE A 178 -13.25 7.62 21.18
N LYS A 179 -12.78 6.85 22.16
CA LYS A 179 -13.38 6.76 23.50
C LYS A 179 -12.68 7.64 24.53
N ASP A 180 -11.41 7.92 24.32
CA ASP A 180 -10.55 8.60 25.27
C ASP A 180 -9.98 9.89 24.68
N ARG A 181 -10.40 11.03 25.27
CA ARG A 181 -9.99 12.35 24.84
C ARG A 181 -8.48 12.60 25.02
N SER A 182 -7.85 11.96 25.99
CA SER A 182 -6.41 12.11 26.23
C SER A 182 -5.54 11.58 25.08
N LEU A 183 -6.11 10.71 24.25
CA LEU A 183 -5.48 10.15 23.06
C LEU A 183 -5.79 10.94 21.79
N MET A 184 -6.47 12.09 21.90
CA MET A 184 -6.88 12.91 20.78
C MET A 184 -6.14 14.27 20.77
N PRO A 185 -5.64 14.73 19.60
CA PRO A 185 -5.57 14.01 18.33
C PRO A 185 -4.58 12.83 18.40
N PRO A 186 -4.78 11.75 17.62
CA PRO A 186 -3.95 10.57 17.69
C PRO A 186 -2.54 10.90 17.22
N LYS A 187 -1.53 10.58 18.03
CA LYS A 187 -0.13 10.92 17.78
C LYS A 187 0.78 9.72 17.91
N CYS A 188 1.84 9.71 17.10
CA CYS A 188 3.05 8.95 17.34
C CYS A 188 4.20 9.93 17.61
N CYS A 189 4.90 9.79 18.74
CA CYS A 189 6.08 10.62 19.04
C CYS A 189 5.84 12.13 18.89
N GLN A 190 4.65 12.59 19.32
CA GLN A 190 4.19 13.98 19.19
C GLN A 190 3.82 14.44 17.77
N ILE A 191 3.96 13.58 16.76
CA ILE A 191 3.50 13.84 15.40
C ILE A 191 2.09 13.29 15.24
N GLU A 192 1.17 14.14 14.80
CA GLU A 192 -0.22 13.75 14.54
C GLU A 192 -0.29 12.74 13.40
N LEU A 193 -1.11 11.71 13.60
CA LEU A 193 -1.36 10.70 12.58
C LEU A 193 -2.34 11.26 11.55
N ASP A 194 -2.07 10.96 10.28
CA ASP A 194 -2.97 11.35 9.21
C ASP A 194 -4.34 10.67 9.40
N THR A 195 -5.37 11.49 9.55
CA THR A 195 -6.75 11.04 9.74
C THR A 195 -7.28 10.24 8.53
N GLN A 196 -6.70 10.38 7.34
CA GLN A 196 -7.06 9.56 6.18
C GLN A 196 -6.73 8.08 6.41
N VAL A 197 -5.67 7.79 7.17
CA VAL A 197 -5.25 6.42 7.50
C VAL A 197 -6.31 5.69 8.33
N VAL A 198 -7.20 6.42 9.03
CA VAL A 198 -8.31 5.82 9.80
C VAL A 198 -9.29 5.08 8.91
N GLN A 199 -9.52 5.56 7.68
CA GLN A 199 -10.41 4.92 6.71
C GLN A 199 -9.90 3.54 6.29
N ASP A 200 -8.58 3.36 6.26
CA ASP A 200 -7.93 2.11 5.87
C ASP A 200 -7.85 1.08 7.00
N LEU A 201 -8.13 1.50 8.24
CA LEU A 201 -7.90 0.71 9.46
C LEU A 201 -9.17 0.39 10.24
N LEU A 202 -10.19 1.24 10.14
CA LEU A 202 -11.46 1.09 10.84
C LEU A 202 -12.59 0.76 9.88
N THR A 203 -13.68 0.21 10.41
CA THR A 203 -14.92 0.06 9.63
C THR A 203 -15.51 1.44 9.31
N GLU A 204 -16.34 1.55 8.28
CA GLU A 204 -16.93 2.83 7.88
C GLU A 204 -17.72 3.51 9.01
N ALA A 205 -18.47 2.73 9.80
CA ALA A 205 -19.19 3.23 10.96
C ALA A 205 -18.24 3.80 12.03
N GLU A 206 -17.13 3.10 12.30
CA GLU A 206 -16.10 3.55 13.24
C GLU A 206 -15.35 4.78 12.72
N ALA A 207 -15.00 4.82 11.44
CA ALA A 207 -14.33 5.96 10.81
C ALA A 207 -15.24 7.21 10.77
N LYS A 208 -16.54 7.03 10.51
CA LYS A 208 -17.53 8.11 10.61
C LYS A 208 -17.63 8.64 12.04
N THR A 209 -17.69 7.73 13.02
CA THR A 209 -17.70 8.10 14.45
C THR A 209 -16.41 8.83 14.82
N PHE A 210 -15.25 8.34 14.37
CA PHE A 210 -13.97 8.99 14.57
C PHE A 210 -13.99 10.42 14.02
N ARG A 211 -14.42 10.63 12.76
CA ARG A 211 -14.50 11.98 12.16
C ARG A 211 -15.45 12.90 12.92
N GLN A 212 -16.62 12.41 13.31
CA GLN A 212 -17.60 13.18 14.08
C GLN A 212 -17.02 13.64 15.42
N ARG A 213 -16.30 12.75 16.10
CA ARG A 213 -15.73 13.03 17.42
C ARG A 213 -14.35 13.68 17.36
N TYR A 214 -13.66 13.64 16.23
CA TYR A 214 -12.29 14.12 16.09
C TYR A 214 -12.19 15.60 16.45
N PHE A 215 -13.06 16.44 15.88
CA PHE A 215 -13.07 17.87 16.19
C PHE A 215 -13.41 18.13 17.66
N GLU A 216 -14.44 17.47 18.18
CA GLU A 216 -14.86 17.62 19.58
C GLU A 216 -13.76 17.21 20.56
N LEU A 217 -13.11 16.07 20.33
CA LEU A 217 -12.12 15.51 21.24
C LEU A 217 -10.75 16.19 21.07
N SER A 218 -10.42 16.69 19.88
CA SER A 218 -9.15 17.40 19.61
C SER A 218 -9.20 18.89 19.98
N ALA A 219 -10.40 19.47 20.14
CA ALA A 219 -10.54 20.88 20.49
C ALA A 219 -9.86 21.17 21.82
N LYS A 220 -9.12 22.27 21.90
CA LYS A 220 -8.43 22.67 23.13
C LYS A 220 -9.35 23.49 24.02
N ASN A 221 -10.11 24.40 23.41
CA ASN A 221 -11.08 25.24 24.08
C ASN A 221 -12.48 24.98 23.52
N PHE A 222 -13.41 24.58 24.39
CA PHE A 222 -14.76 24.18 24.00
C PHE A 222 -15.70 24.28 25.20
N ALA A 223 -17.00 24.34 24.91
CA ALA A 223 -18.06 24.21 25.89
C ALA A 223 -19.16 23.29 25.37
N TYR A 224 -19.98 22.77 26.27
CA TYR A 224 -21.27 22.21 25.90
C TYR A 224 -22.36 23.22 26.23
N CYS A 225 -23.44 23.23 25.45
CA CYS A 225 -24.63 24.01 25.77
C CYS A 225 -25.10 23.66 27.20
N PRO A 226 -25.30 24.65 28.09
CA PRO A 226 -25.69 24.41 29.48
C PRO A 226 -27.12 23.86 29.62
N ASP A 227 -27.96 24.01 28.59
CA ASP A 227 -29.24 23.33 28.53
C ASP A 227 -29.02 21.81 28.39
N GLN A 228 -29.39 21.06 29.42
CA GLN A 228 -29.29 19.59 29.47
C GLN A 228 -29.99 18.91 28.29
N LYS A 229 -31.09 19.48 27.78
CA LYS A 229 -31.80 18.92 26.61
C LYS A 229 -31.03 19.13 25.31
N CYS A 230 -30.19 20.15 25.24
CA CYS A 230 -29.42 20.49 24.05
C CYS A 230 -28.04 19.81 24.05
N SER A 231 -27.24 20.03 25.11
CA SER A 231 -25.89 19.51 25.34
C SER A 231 -24.98 19.49 24.10
N THR A 232 -25.18 20.45 23.18
CA THR A 232 -24.49 20.47 21.89
C THR A 232 -23.06 20.98 22.09
N PHE A 233 -22.10 20.36 21.43
CA PHE A 233 -20.69 20.77 21.45
C PHE A 233 -20.52 22.13 20.76
N ILE A 234 -19.77 23.02 21.39
CA ILE A 234 -19.45 24.36 20.91
C ILE A 234 -17.92 24.51 20.93
N SER A 235 -17.32 24.63 19.74
CA SER A 235 -15.88 24.94 19.64
C SER A 235 -15.65 26.41 20.01
N LEU A 236 -14.72 26.64 20.94
CA LEU A 236 -14.26 27.97 21.34
C LEU A 236 -12.84 28.25 20.81
N ASP A 237 -12.30 27.35 20.00
CA ASP A 237 -11.01 27.56 19.34
C ASP A 237 -11.14 28.72 18.32
N PRO A 238 -10.15 29.62 18.23
CA PRO A 238 -10.29 30.92 17.58
C PRO A 238 -10.29 30.78 16.04
N VAL A 239 -11.46 30.62 15.45
CA VAL A 239 -11.64 30.73 13.98
C VAL A 239 -12.28 32.07 13.60
N ILE A 240 -12.80 32.83 14.56
CA ILE A 240 -13.41 34.14 14.31
C ILE A 240 -12.92 35.13 15.36
N ASN A 241 -12.29 36.22 14.90
CA ASN A 241 -12.11 37.45 15.68
C ASN A 241 -13.50 37.97 16.06
N LEU A 242 -14.00 37.54 17.21
CA LEU A 242 -15.25 38.01 17.76
C LEU A 242 -14.99 38.28 19.24
N ASP A 243 -14.69 39.53 19.54
CA ASP A 243 -14.88 40.15 20.86
C ASP A 243 -16.38 40.15 21.20
N ILE A 244 -16.98 38.97 21.28
CA ILE A 244 -18.35 38.77 21.73
C ILE A 244 -18.25 37.94 23.00
N GLY A 245 -18.72 38.49 24.12
CA GLY A 245 -18.80 37.78 25.40
C GLY A 245 -19.77 36.59 25.39
N GLU A 246 -20.38 36.25 24.24
CA GLU A 246 -21.38 35.21 24.09
C GLU A 246 -21.15 34.46 22.76
N VAL A 247 -21.01 33.13 22.83
CA VAL A 247 -20.97 32.25 21.67
C VAL A 247 -22.33 31.58 21.51
N PRO A 248 -23.06 31.81 20.40
CA PRO A 248 -24.39 31.24 20.21
C PRO A 248 -24.34 29.73 20.02
N CYS A 249 -25.36 29.03 20.54
CA CYS A 249 -25.53 27.59 20.31
C CYS A 249 -25.82 27.34 18.82
N PRO A 250 -25.14 26.37 18.16
CA PRO A 250 -25.30 26.13 16.72
C PRO A 250 -26.59 25.37 16.33
N LYS A 251 -27.50 25.13 17.28
CA LYS A 251 -28.76 24.40 17.08
C LYS A 251 -29.95 25.34 16.99
#